data_AF-A0A2E5B7T4-F1
#
_entry.id   AF-A0A2E5B7T4-F1
#
_cell.length_a   1.000
_cell.length_b   1.000
_cell.length_c   1.000
_cell.angle_alpha   90.00
_cell.angle_beta   90.00
_cell.angle_gamma   90.00
#
_symmetry.space_group_name_H-M   'P 1'
#
loop_
_entity.id
_entity.type
_entity.pdbx_description
1 polymer ?
#
loop_
_entity_poly.entity_id
_entity_poly.type
_entity_poly.pdbx_seq_one_letter_code
_entity_poly.pdbx_strand_id
1 'polypeptide(L)'
;MLQLKAALVSIAAEFTGKYSPFQSVQISPAGVDNGVFVASTDKGNIACLAYDPAGKADESVQIIPSKELVAACKPIKTAEREIRITDNSALVTTYRKTTNEAKELSIQRSQVDFPDLPKAIRDCINRWTALPETSKTAGRYDQLYLQKAIKGLSAFDSSIVMSAFDGGPLRLETDDNNVIILVMPQEARPIPSLPDWICKYAQKE
;
A
#
# COMPACT_ATOMS: atom_id res chain seq x y z
N MET A 1 7.38 -20.06 -8.70
CA MET A 1 6.22 -19.49 -9.43
C MET A 1 5.51 -18.51 -8.52
N LEU A 2 5.02 -17.40 -9.06
CA LEU A 2 4.26 -16.39 -8.30
C LEU A 2 3.00 -15.97 -9.06
N GLN A 3 1.88 -15.84 -8.36
CA GLN A 3 0.56 -15.51 -8.90
C GLN A 3 -0.24 -14.69 -7.88
N LEU A 4 -0.84 -13.58 -8.31
CA LEU A 4 -1.67 -12.71 -7.47
C LEU A 4 -2.53 -11.75 -8.30
N LYS A 5 -3.43 -11.02 -7.64
CA LYS A 5 -4.15 -9.88 -8.21
C LYS A 5 -3.16 -8.82 -8.71
N ALA A 6 -3.22 -8.53 -10.01
CA ALA A 6 -2.30 -7.58 -10.64
C ALA A 6 -2.42 -6.16 -10.07
N ALA A 7 -3.64 -5.78 -9.66
CA ALA A 7 -3.90 -4.46 -9.08
C ALA A 7 -2.94 -4.16 -7.93
N LEU A 8 -2.69 -5.11 -7.02
CA LEU A 8 -1.83 -4.94 -5.84
C LEU A 8 -0.40 -4.52 -6.22
N VAL A 9 0.14 -5.10 -7.29
CA VAL A 9 1.46 -4.71 -7.83
C VAL A 9 1.42 -3.27 -8.35
N SER A 10 0.36 -2.88 -9.04
CA SER A 10 0.20 -1.51 -9.55
C SER A 10 0.15 -0.47 -8.43
N ILE A 11 -0.51 -0.76 -7.31
CA ILE A 11 -0.60 0.19 -6.18
C ILE A 11 0.70 0.24 -5.43
N ALA A 12 1.28 -0.91 -5.09
CA ALA A 12 2.56 -0.96 -4.41
C ALA A 12 3.64 -0.23 -5.21
N ALA A 13 3.63 -0.34 -6.54
CA ALA A 13 4.55 0.40 -7.40
C ALA A 13 4.44 1.93 -7.27
N GLU A 14 3.27 2.47 -6.91
CA GLU A 14 3.15 3.90 -6.63
C GLU A 14 3.98 4.28 -5.40
N PHE A 15 4.18 3.40 -4.42
CA PHE A 15 4.85 3.75 -3.15
C PHE A 15 6.34 3.41 -3.09
N THR A 16 6.97 3.05 -4.20
CA THR A 16 8.42 2.87 -4.27
C THR A 16 9.17 4.20 -4.33
N GLY A 17 10.34 4.25 -3.70
CA GLY A 17 11.33 5.31 -3.90
C GLY A 17 12.04 5.23 -5.26
N LYS A 18 12.96 6.18 -5.50
CA LYS A 18 13.73 6.25 -6.77
C LYS A 18 15.04 5.48 -6.77
N TYR A 19 15.53 5.11 -5.59
CA TYR A 19 16.87 4.56 -5.40
C TYR A 19 16.83 3.36 -4.47
N SER A 20 17.83 2.51 -4.59
CA SER A 20 18.04 1.36 -3.72
C SER A 20 18.17 1.81 -2.26
N PRO A 21 17.64 1.04 -1.30
CA PRO A 21 16.86 -0.20 -1.45
C PRO A 21 15.35 0.01 -1.70
N PHE A 22 14.89 1.25 -1.84
CA PHE A 22 13.47 1.63 -1.84
C PHE A 22 12.76 1.53 -3.20
N GLN A 23 13.48 1.14 -4.25
CA GLN A 23 13.00 1.19 -5.63
C GLN A 23 12.20 -0.02 -6.09
N SER A 24 11.99 -1.01 -5.23
CA SER A 24 11.34 -2.28 -5.58
C SER A 24 10.03 -2.49 -4.83
N VAL A 25 9.18 -3.32 -5.42
CA VAL A 25 8.03 -3.95 -4.76
C VAL A 25 8.49 -5.34 -4.32
N GLN A 26 8.38 -5.62 -3.03
CA GLN A 26 8.55 -6.97 -2.50
C GLN A 26 7.23 -7.73 -2.59
N ILE A 27 7.30 -8.97 -3.06
CA ILE A 27 6.20 -9.91 -3.03
C ILE A 27 6.70 -11.17 -2.34
N SER A 28 6.01 -11.63 -1.30
CA SER A 28 6.44 -12.77 -0.50
C SER A 28 5.27 -13.69 -0.15
N PRO A 29 5.52 -14.99 0.05
CA PRO A 29 4.49 -15.89 0.58
C PRO A 29 4.05 -15.42 1.98
N ALA A 30 2.76 -15.57 2.28
CA ALA A 30 2.22 -15.24 3.60
C ALA A 30 2.61 -16.24 4.71
N GLY A 31 3.39 -17.27 4.36
CA GLY A 31 3.91 -18.25 5.30
C GLY A 31 2.92 -19.37 5.56
N VAL A 32 2.49 -19.52 6.82
CA VAL A 32 1.59 -20.61 7.26
C VAL A 32 0.17 -20.40 6.71
N ASP A 33 -0.22 -19.14 6.54
CA ASP A 33 -1.47 -18.77 5.90
C ASP A 33 -1.28 -18.78 4.38
N ASN A 34 -2.22 -19.39 3.66
CA ASN A 34 -2.25 -19.28 2.20
C ASN A 34 -2.28 -17.80 1.78
N GLY A 35 -1.69 -17.50 0.63
CA GLY A 35 -1.72 -16.15 0.06
C GLY A 35 -0.35 -15.51 -0.07
N VAL A 36 -0.37 -14.23 -0.42
CA VAL A 36 0.81 -13.45 -0.79
C VAL A 36 0.76 -12.08 -0.15
N PHE A 37 1.86 -11.64 0.45
CA PHE A 37 2.07 -10.26 0.84
C PHE A 37 2.73 -9.47 -0.28
N VAL A 38 2.32 -8.21 -0.43
CA VAL A 38 2.92 -7.23 -1.33
C VAL A 38 3.30 -6.01 -0.50
N ALA A 39 4.55 -5.58 -0.60
CA ALA A 39 5.07 -4.46 0.17
C ALA A 39 5.91 -3.51 -0.68
N SER A 40 5.81 -2.22 -0.39
CA SER A 40 6.70 -1.19 -0.94
C SER A 40 6.81 -0.02 0.01
N THR A 41 7.90 0.75 -0.11
CA THR A 41 8.11 1.94 0.72
C THR A 41 9.04 2.93 0.04
N ASP A 42 8.83 4.23 0.30
CA ASP A 42 9.72 5.31 -0.12
C ASP A 42 10.44 5.85 1.11
N LYS A 43 11.66 5.35 1.34
CA LYS A 43 12.57 5.77 2.43
C LYS A 43 11.94 5.69 3.82
N GLY A 44 10.93 4.84 4.00
CA GLY A 44 10.18 4.75 5.25
C GLY A 44 9.19 5.89 5.47
N ASN A 45 9.08 6.91 4.60
CA ASN A 45 8.11 8.01 4.77
C ASN A 45 6.67 7.57 4.47
N ILE A 46 6.51 6.57 3.61
CA ILE A 46 5.24 5.94 3.28
C ILE A 46 5.50 4.46 3.03
N ALA A 47 4.56 3.61 3.45
CA ALA A 47 4.62 2.17 3.20
C ALA A 47 3.26 1.68 2.70
N CYS A 48 3.26 0.86 1.65
CA CYS A 48 2.10 0.10 1.20
C CYS A 48 2.29 -1.34 1.62
N LEU A 49 1.27 -1.90 2.27
CA LEU A 49 1.18 -3.31 2.65
C LEU A 49 -0.12 -3.84 2.09
N ALA A 50 -0.05 -4.92 1.33
CA ALA A 50 -1.24 -5.56 0.80
C ALA A 50 -1.15 -7.07 0.96
N TYR A 51 -2.31 -7.70 1.00
CA TYR A 51 -2.47 -9.14 1.14
C TYR A 51 -3.43 -9.66 0.07
N ASP A 52 -3.00 -10.69 -0.65
CA ASP A 52 -3.86 -11.47 -1.54
C ASP A 52 -4.06 -12.87 -0.96
N PRO A 53 -5.23 -13.17 -0.36
CA PRO A 53 -5.50 -14.48 0.22
C PRO A 53 -5.56 -15.60 -0.84
N ALA A 54 -5.87 -15.26 -2.10
CA ALA A 54 -5.90 -16.21 -3.20
C ALA A 54 -4.54 -16.34 -3.93
N GLY A 55 -3.57 -15.50 -3.56
CA GLY A 55 -2.24 -15.47 -4.16
C GLY A 55 -1.45 -16.75 -3.87
N LYS A 56 -0.46 -17.02 -4.72
CA LYS A 56 0.49 -18.13 -4.58
C LYS A 56 1.91 -17.61 -4.83
N ALA A 57 2.84 -17.92 -3.94
CA ALA A 57 4.25 -17.64 -4.16
C ALA A 57 5.08 -18.74 -3.50
N ASP A 58 6.08 -19.24 -4.23
CA ASP A 58 7.02 -20.24 -3.69
C ASP A 58 8.16 -19.56 -2.90
N GLU A 59 8.51 -18.33 -3.29
CA GLU A 59 9.62 -17.57 -2.72
C GLU A 59 9.32 -16.08 -2.73
N SER A 60 10.13 -15.31 -1.98
CA SER A 60 10.06 -13.86 -2.03
C SER A 60 10.78 -13.32 -3.27
N VAL A 61 10.20 -12.33 -3.93
CA VAL A 61 10.79 -11.66 -5.08
C VAL A 61 10.74 -10.14 -4.89
N GLN A 62 11.77 -9.43 -5.37
CA GLN A 62 11.77 -7.98 -5.43
C GLN A 62 11.77 -7.52 -6.88
N ILE A 63 10.73 -6.80 -7.30
CA ILE A 63 10.57 -6.36 -8.69
C ILE A 63 10.71 -4.84 -8.75
N ILE A 64 11.48 -4.36 -9.71
CA ILE A 64 11.56 -2.94 -10.03
C ILE A 64 10.41 -2.62 -10.99
N PRO A 65 9.41 -1.83 -10.57
CA PRO A 65 8.22 -1.59 -11.37
C PRO A 65 8.54 -0.74 -12.60
N SER A 66 8.42 -1.32 -13.79
CA SER A 66 8.49 -0.58 -15.06
C SER A 66 7.15 0.12 -15.34
N LYS A 67 7.18 1.24 -16.08
CA LYS A 67 5.95 1.95 -16.47
C LYS A 67 4.96 1.04 -17.21
N GLU A 68 5.48 0.14 -18.03
CA GLU A 68 4.67 -0.80 -18.80
C GLU A 68 4.02 -1.86 -17.91
N LEU A 69 4.78 -2.42 -16.96
CA LEU A 69 4.26 -3.37 -15.97
C LEU A 69 3.15 -2.74 -15.14
N VAL A 70 3.39 -1.53 -14.61
CA VAL A 70 2.39 -0.81 -13.83
C VAL A 70 1.13 -0.57 -14.65
N ALA A 71 1.25 -0.11 -15.90
CA ALA A 71 0.10 0.12 -16.77
C ALA A 71 -0.70 -1.15 -17.07
N ALA A 72 -0.04 -2.29 -17.29
CA ALA A 72 -0.69 -3.57 -17.49
C ALA A 72 -1.40 -4.08 -16.23
N CYS A 73 -0.84 -3.80 -15.06
CA CYS A 73 -1.37 -4.22 -13.76
C CYS A 73 -2.50 -3.33 -13.22
N LYS A 74 -2.72 -2.15 -13.80
CA LYS A 74 -3.77 -1.22 -13.32
C LYS A 74 -5.15 -1.90 -13.26
N PRO A 75 -5.93 -1.65 -12.19
CA PRO A 75 -7.28 -2.17 -12.09
C PRO A 75 -8.21 -1.61 -13.17
N ILE A 76 -9.20 -2.40 -13.57
CA ILE A 76 -10.24 -2.00 -14.52
C ILE A 76 -11.60 -2.31 -13.88
N LYS A 77 -12.55 -1.38 -13.96
CA LYS A 77 -13.89 -1.55 -13.37
C LYS A 77 -14.70 -2.74 -13.90
N THR A 78 -14.37 -3.23 -15.09
CA THR A 78 -15.19 -4.21 -15.84
C THR A 78 -14.51 -5.58 -16.00
N ALA A 79 -13.35 -5.78 -15.40
CA ALA A 79 -12.54 -6.99 -15.56
C ALA A 79 -11.64 -7.23 -14.35
N GLU A 80 -11.31 -8.50 -14.11
CA GLU A 80 -10.28 -8.87 -13.14
C GLU A 80 -8.94 -9.07 -13.85
N ARG A 81 -7.86 -8.78 -13.13
CA ARG A 81 -6.50 -8.98 -13.65
C ARG A 81 -5.66 -9.78 -12.68
N GLU A 82 -5.04 -10.81 -13.22
CA GLU A 82 -4.06 -11.64 -12.54
C GLU A 82 -2.69 -11.42 -13.16
N ILE A 83 -1.66 -11.37 -12.33
CA ILE A 83 -0.28 -11.41 -12.78
C ILE A 83 0.34 -12.73 -12.34
N ARG A 84 1.02 -13.41 -13.28
CA ARG A 84 1.90 -14.55 -13.01
C ARG A 84 3.32 -14.19 -13.34
N ILE A 85 4.25 -14.54 -12.48
CA ILE A 85 5.67 -14.26 -12.65
C ILE A 85 6.45 -15.57 -12.60
N THR A 86 7.20 -15.78 -13.67
CA THR A 86 8.10 -16.91 -13.85
C THR A 86 9.43 -16.35 -14.36
N ASP A 87 10.50 -16.65 -13.64
CA ASP A 87 11.84 -16.11 -13.92
C ASP A 87 11.86 -14.58 -14.04
N ASN A 88 12.16 -14.06 -15.23
CA ASN A 88 12.20 -12.64 -15.55
C ASN A 88 11.05 -12.20 -16.48
N SER A 89 9.97 -12.98 -16.55
CA SER A 89 8.77 -12.67 -17.31
C SER A 89 7.55 -12.55 -16.40
N ALA A 90 6.69 -11.58 -16.69
CA ALA A 90 5.38 -11.42 -16.10
C ALA A 90 4.29 -11.59 -17.17
N LEU A 91 3.37 -12.50 -16.94
CA LEU A 91 2.17 -12.68 -17.73
C LEU A 91 0.97 -12.06 -17.01
N VAL A 92 0.46 -10.95 -17.54
CA VAL A 92 -0.74 -10.30 -17.01
C VAL A 92 -1.94 -10.74 -17.83
N THR A 93 -2.88 -11.44 -17.18
CA THR A 93 -4.11 -11.92 -17.82
C THR A 93 -5.30 -11.07 -17.33
N THR A 94 -6.05 -10.53 -18.28
CA THR A 94 -7.30 -9.81 -18.03
C THR A 94 -8.46 -10.75 -18.32
N TYR A 95 -9.25 -11.04 -17.29
CA TYR A 95 -10.44 -11.88 -17.36
C TYR A 95 -11.68 -11.00 -17.52
N ARG A 96 -12.35 -11.13 -18.67
CA ARG A 96 -13.67 -10.52 -18.92
C ARG A 96 -14.71 -11.64 -18.98
N LYS A 97 -15.99 -11.28 -18.83
CA LYS A 97 -17.09 -12.25 -18.89
C LYS A 97 -17.11 -13.11 -20.17
N THR A 98 -16.58 -12.59 -21.28
CA THR A 98 -16.67 -13.22 -22.61
C THR A 98 -15.34 -13.58 -23.24
N THR A 99 -14.23 -12.95 -22.82
CA THR A 99 -12.91 -13.13 -23.42
C THR A 99 -11.80 -12.97 -22.38
N ASN A 100 -10.68 -13.63 -22.62
CA ASN A 100 -9.45 -13.45 -21.85
C ASN A 100 -8.37 -12.89 -22.76
N GLU A 101 -7.62 -11.92 -22.25
CA GLU A 101 -6.48 -11.31 -22.94
C GLU A 101 -5.25 -11.45 -22.06
N ALA A 102 -4.13 -11.93 -22.61
CA ALA A 102 -2.89 -12.09 -21.87
C ALA A 102 -1.79 -11.23 -22.51
N LYS A 103 -1.03 -10.52 -21.69
CA LYS A 103 0.11 -9.70 -22.09
C LYS A 103 1.35 -10.16 -21.34
N GLU A 104 2.36 -10.58 -22.08
CA GLU A 104 3.67 -10.95 -21.53
C GLU A 104 4.62 -9.75 -21.51
N LEU A 105 5.37 -9.59 -20.42
CA LEU A 105 6.21 -8.44 -20.14
C LEU A 105 7.52 -8.90 -19.50
N SER A 106 8.64 -8.32 -19.93
CA SER A 106 9.91 -8.50 -19.22
C SER A 106 9.91 -7.73 -17.90
N ILE A 107 10.41 -8.35 -16.83
CA ILE A 107 10.56 -7.73 -15.52
C ILE A 107 12.03 -7.61 -15.13
N GLN A 108 12.33 -6.57 -14.38
CA GLN A 108 13.63 -6.38 -13.76
C GLN A 108 13.54 -6.66 -12.26
N ARG A 109 14.41 -7.54 -11.75
CA ARG A 109 14.52 -7.84 -10.32
C ARG A 109 15.55 -6.92 -9.65
N SER A 110 15.28 -6.55 -8.40
CA SER A 110 16.30 -5.89 -7.57
C SER A 110 17.37 -6.91 -7.17
N GLN A 111 18.63 -6.49 -7.19
CA GLN A 111 19.76 -7.27 -6.64
C GLN A 111 20.07 -6.89 -5.18
N VAL A 112 19.38 -5.88 -4.67
CA VAL A 112 19.51 -5.42 -3.29
C VAL A 112 18.27 -5.85 -2.51
N ASP A 113 18.51 -6.34 -1.30
CA ASP A 113 17.47 -6.77 -0.38
C ASP A 113 16.49 -5.64 -0.10
N PHE A 114 15.22 -6.02 0.03
CA PHE A 114 14.16 -5.10 0.42
C PHE A 114 14.36 -4.65 1.88
N PRO A 115 14.03 -3.39 2.23
CA PRO A 115 14.13 -2.92 3.61
C PRO A 115 13.32 -3.78 4.59
N ASP A 116 13.81 -3.94 5.82
CA ASP A 116 13.10 -4.64 6.90
C ASP A 116 11.89 -3.81 7.40
N LEU A 117 10.79 -3.85 6.65
CA LEU A 117 9.50 -3.34 7.08
C LEU A 117 8.88 -4.16 8.23
N PRO A 118 8.92 -5.51 8.25
CA PRO A 118 8.24 -6.30 9.28
C PRO A 118 8.57 -5.88 10.72
N LYS A 119 9.82 -5.53 11.01
CA LYS A 119 10.22 -5.01 12.32
C LYS A 119 9.50 -3.70 12.66
N ALA A 120 9.53 -2.72 11.75
CA ALA A 120 8.88 -1.43 11.95
C ALA A 120 7.36 -1.56 12.10
N ILE A 121 6.74 -2.47 11.34
CA ILE A 121 5.29 -2.74 11.46
C ILE A 121 4.95 -3.38 12.80
N ARG A 122 5.78 -4.30 13.31
CA ARG A 122 5.58 -4.88 14.65
C ARG A 122 5.58 -3.81 15.74
N ASP A 123 6.49 -2.84 15.67
CA ASP A 123 6.54 -1.73 16.62
C ASP A 123 5.28 -0.86 16.53
N CYS A 124 4.76 -0.65 15.32
CA CYS A 124 3.48 0.06 15.11
C CYS A 124 2.30 -0.73 15.70
N ILE A 125 2.23 -2.05 15.46
CA ILE A 125 1.18 -2.93 16.00
C ILE A 125 1.19 -2.91 17.53
N ASN A 126 2.36 -3.15 18.15
CA ASN A 126 2.50 -3.13 19.61
C ASN A 126 1.99 -1.83 20.20
N ARG A 127 2.28 -0.71 19.52
CA ARG A 127 1.79 0.60 19.92
C ARG A 127 0.27 0.71 19.74
N TRP A 128 -0.28 0.38 18.58
CA TRP A 128 -1.74 0.39 18.35
C TRP A 128 -2.51 -0.44 19.38
N THR A 129 -1.98 -1.60 19.78
CA THR A 129 -2.64 -2.47 20.75
C THR A 129 -2.54 -1.99 22.20
N ALA A 130 -1.65 -1.04 22.50
CA ALA A 130 -1.32 -0.62 23.88
C ALA A 130 -1.73 0.82 24.22
N LEU A 131 -2.27 1.59 23.26
CA LEU A 131 -2.56 3.02 23.42
C LEU A 131 -3.97 3.30 23.97
N PRO A 132 -4.18 4.48 24.62
CA PRO A 132 -5.50 4.91 25.09
C PRO A 132 -6.44 5.24 23.92
N GLU A 133 -7.76 5.18 24.16
CA GLU A 133 -8.81 5.41 23.14
C GLU A 133 -8.75 6.80 22.46
N THR A 134 -8.09 7.78 23.09
CA THR A 134 -8.02 9.17 22.60
C THR A 134 -6.58 9.64 22.41
N SER A 135 -6.29 10.22 21.24
CA SER A 135 -4.97 10.78 20.91
C SER A 135 -4.66 12.06 21.71
N LYS A 136 -3.43 12.19 22.19
CA LYS A 136 -2.90 13.39 22.88
C LYS A 136 -2.16 14.34 21.94
N THR A 137 -1.64 13.82 20.83
CA THR A 137 -0.89 14.59 19.82
C THR A 137 -1.45 14.35 18.43
N ALA A 138 -1.21 15.30 17.52
CA ALA A 138 -1.55 15.20 16.11
C ALA A 138 -0.28 14.96 15.28
N GLY A 139 -0.38 14.18 14.20
CA GLY A 139 0.70 14.00 13.25
C GLY A 139 0.64 15.09 12.18
N ARG A 140 1.80 15.66 11.81
CA ARG A 140 1.94 16.52 10.64
C ARG A 140 2.42 15.66 9.47
N TYR A 141 1.55 15.40 8.51
CA TYR A 141 1.86 14.53 7.36
C TYR A 141 2.22 15.33 6.12
N ASP A 142 3.03 14.74 5.25
CA ASP A 142 3.29 15.29 3.93
C ASP A 142 2.04 15.20 3.04
N GLN A 143 1.62 16.34 2.49
CA GLN A 143 0.43 16.42 1.67
C GLN A 143 0.50 15.53 0.41
N LEU A 144 1.68 15.41 -0.22
CA LEU A 144 1.84 14.61 -1.43
C LEU A 144 1.71 13.13 -1.12
N TYR A 145 2.24 12.67 0.02
CA TYR A 145 2.06 11.28 0.46
C TYR A 145 0.60 10.97 0.80
N LEU A 146 -0.12 11.89 1.45
CA LEU A 146 -1.56 11.75 1.70
C LEU A 146 -2.36 11.64 0.40
N GLN A 147 -2.12 12.56 -0.56
CA GLN A 147 -2.80 12.53 -1.85
C GLN A 147 -2.53 11.23 -2.62
N LYS A 148 -1.29 10.75 -2.56
CA LYS A 148 -0.90 9.48 -3.19
C LYS A 148 -1.62 8.29 -2.56
N ALA A 149 -1.69 8.25 -1.22
CA ALA A 149 -2.38 7.19 -0.48
C ALA A 149 -3.86 7.12 -0.85
N ILE A 150 -4.56 8.26 -0.77
CA ILE A 150 -5.99 8.37 -1.11
C ILE A 150 -6.25 7.94 -2.56
N LYS A 151 -5.41 8.41 -3.50
CA LYS A 151 -5.53 8.06 -4.92
C LYS A 151 -5.26 6.57 -5.19
N GLY A 152 -4.35 5.95 -4.44
CA GLY A 152 -4.04 4.53 -4.55
C GLY A 152 -5.22 3.65 -4.12
N LEU A 153 -5.85 3.99 -2.98
CA LEU A 153 -6.97 3.23 -2.42
C LEU A 153 -8.30 3.45 -3.16
N SER A 154 -8.50 4.63 -3.77
CA SER A 154 -9.73 4.93 -4.52
C SER A 154 -9.95 4.07 -5.77
N ALA A 155 -8.99 3.22 -6.09
CA ALA A 155 -9.12 2.21 -7.13
C ALA A 155 -9.99 1.00 -6.70
N PHE A 156 -10.16 0.77 -5.39
CA PHE A 156 -10.96 -0.33 -4.84
C PHE A 156 -12.28 0.15 -4.25
N ASP A 157 -12.21 1.19 -3.43
CA ASP A 157 -13.34 1.68 -2.66
C ASP A 157 -13.59 3.18 -2.87
N SER A 158 -14.84 3.58 -2.71
CA SER A 158 -15.24 4.99 -2.69
C SER A 158 -15.05 5.67 -1.34
N SER A 159 -14.78 4.88 -0.30
CA SER A 159 -14.53 5.29 1.08
C SER A 159 -13.24 4.66 1.58
N ILE A 160 -12.59 5.33 2.53
CA ILE A 160 -11.38 4.81 3.20
C ILE A 160 -11.49 5.07 4.69
N VAL A 161 -10.98 4.15 5.49
CA VAL A 161 -10.81 4.35 6.93
C VAL A 161 -9.46 5.00 7.16
N MET A 162 -9.43 6.04 8.00
CA MET A 162 -8.22 6.75 8.38
C MET A 162 -8.06 6.73 9.89
N SER A 163 -6.96 6.18 10.38
CA SER A 163 -6.66 6.12 11.81
C SER A 163 -5.20 6.43 12.10
N ALA A 164 -4.94 7.27 13.08
CA ALA A 164 -3.61 7.57 13.58
C ALA A 164 -3.63 7.48 15.10
N PHE A 165 -2.50 7.12 15.69
CA PHE A 165 -2.28 7.32 17.13
C PHE A 165 -1.43 8.56 17.39
N ASP A 166 -1.32 8.98 18.65
CA ASP A 166 -0.43 10.01 19.25
C ASP A 166 0.69 10.55 18.33
N GLY A 167 0.30 11.34 17.31
CA GLY A 167 1.20 11.90 16.31
C GLY A 167 2.09 10.90 15.57
N GLY A 168 1.70 9.63 15.50
CA GLY A 168 2.39 8.52 14.82
C GLY A 168 1.94 8.31 13.37
N PRO A 169 2.24 7.15 12.76
CA PRO A 169 1.83 6.83 11.40
C PRO A 169 0.32 6.89 11.22
N LEU A 170 -0.12 7.55 10.15
CA LEU A 170 -1.50 7.52 9.70
C LEU A 170 -1.71 6.27 8.86
N ARG A 171 -2.60 5.40 9.32
CA ARG A 171 -3.11 4.26 8.58
C ARG A 171 -4.28 4.69 7.71
N LEU A 172 -4.21 4.35 6.43
CA LEU A 172 -5.32 4.43 5.50
C LEU A 172 -5.59 3.01 4.97
N GLU A 173 -6.83 2.55 5.02
CA GLU A 173 -7.19 1.19 4.63
C GLU A 173 -8.56 1.13 3.92
N THR A 174 -8.73 0.11 3.09
CA THR A 174 -9.99 -0.27 2.44
C THR A 174 -10.88 -1.07 3.39
N ASP A 175 -12.18 -1.15 3.11
CA ASP A 175 -13.14 -1.84 4.00
C ASP A 175 -12.86 -3.35 4.09
N ASP A 176 -12.26 -3.92 3.05
CA ASP A 176 -11.87 -5.33 2.99
C ASP A 176 -10.53 -5.64 3.68
N ASN A 177 -9.84 -4.63 4.23
CA ASN A 177 -8.53 -4.70 4.89
C ASN A 177 -7.41 -5.37 4.06
N ASN A 178 -7.57 -5.50 2.75
CA ASN A 178 -6.57 -6.15 1.90
C ASN A 178 -5.43 -5.21 1.49
N VAL A 179 -5.62 -3.89 1.61
CA VAL A 179 -4.59 -2.89 1.34
C VAL A 179 -4.56 -1.86 2.47
N ILE A 180 -3.39 -1.73 3.08
CA ILE A 180 -3.07 -0.75 4.12
C ILE A 180 -1.93 0.14 3.62
N ILE A 181 -2.11 1.45 3.74
CA ILE A 181 -1.08 2.44 3.48
C ILE A 181 -0.77 3.18 4.78
N LEU A 182 0.49 3.19 5.15
CA LEU A 182 0.98 3.93 6.31
C LEU A 182 1.73 5.17 5.84
N VAL A 183 1.25 6.34 6.21
CA VAL A 183 1.92 7.62 5.97
C VAL A 183 2.60 8.06 7.26
N MET A 184 3.92 8.17 7.24
CA MET A 184 4.66 8.59 8.42
C MET A 184 4.49 10.10 8.65
N PRO A 185 4.37 10.53 9.92
CA PRO A 185 4.36 11.94 10.27
C PRO A 185 5.77 12.51 10.05
N GLN A 186 5.84 13.73 9.53
CA GLN A 186 7.05 14.54 9.56
C GLN A 186 7.38 14.97 10.99
N GLU A 187 6.34 15.20 11.80
CA GLU A 187 6.47 15.63 13.19
C GLU A 187 5.20 15.29 13.99
N ALA A 188 5.37 14.87 15.23
CA ALA A 188 4.29 14.79 16.22
C ALA A 188 4.15 16.15 16.91
N ARG A 189 2.95 16.73 16.94
CA ARG A 189 2.68 18.07 17.50
C ARG A 189 1.53 18.03 18.50
N PRO A 190 1.44 19.01 19.42
CA PRO A 190 0.23 19.21 20.19
C PRO A 190 -0.99 19.35 19.27
N ILE A 191 -2.14 18.82 19.68
CA ILE A 191 -3.39 19.01 18.95
C ILE A 191 -3.69 20.52 18.89
N PRO A 192 -3.87 21.11 17.71
CA PRO A 192 -4.13 22.54 17.60
C PRO A 192 -5.48 22.88 18.22
N SER A 193 -5.54 24.00 18.94
CA SER A 193 -6.81 24.53 19.45
C SER A 193 -7.76 24.84 18.31
N LEU A 194 -9.07 24.68 18.55
CA LEU A 194 -10.09 25.08 17.59
C LEU A 194 -9.99 26.59 17.32
N PRO A 195 -9.93 27.03 16.05
CA PRO A 195 -10.03 28.43 15.70
C PRO A 195 -11.35 29.06 16.17
N ASP A 196 -11.29 30.25 16.76
CA ASP A 196 -12.47 30.96 17.30
C ASP A 196 -13.63 31.10 16.32
N TRP A 197 -13.34 31.24 15.03
CA TRP A 197 -14.37 31.40 14.01
C TRP A 197 -15.22 30.14 13.81
N ILE A 198 -14.69 28.94 14.10
CA ILE A 198 -15.47 27.69 14.06
C ILE A 198 -16.51 27.71 15.18
N CYS A 199 -16.12 28.12 16.38
CA CYS A 199 -17.03 28.28 17.52
C CYS A 199 -18.13 29.31 17.21
N LYS A 200 -17.76 30.45 16.61
CA LYS A 200 -18.72 31.47 16.18
C LYS A 200 -19.65 30.99 15.08
N TYR A 201 -19.18 30.17 14.13
CA TYR A 201 -20.00 29.60 13.07
C TYR A 201 -21.07 28.66 13.64
N ALA A 202 -20.69 27.80 14.60
CA ALA A 202 -21.61 26.84 15.22
C ALA A 202 -22.72 27.50 16.08
N GLN A 203 -22.57 28.78 16.43
CA GLN A 203 -23.54 29.55 17.24
C GLN A 203 -24.50 30.40 16.41
N LYS A 204 -24.42 30.33 15.07
CA LYS A 204 -25.40 30.98 14.19
C LYS A 204 -26.64 30.10 14.07
N GLU A 205 -27.65 30.38 14.90
CA GLU A 205 -29.04 29.93 14.69
C GLU A 205 -29.65 30.59 13.44
#